data_AF-A0A1X0JX55-F1
#
_entry.id   AF-A0A1X0JX55-F1
#
_cell.length_a   1.000
_cell.length_b   1.000
_cell.length_c   1.000
_cell.angle_alpha   90.00
_cell.angle_beta   90.00
_cell.angle_gamma   90.00
#
_symmetry.space_group_name_H-M   'P 1'
#
loop_
_entity.id
_entity.type
_entity.pdbx_description
1 polymer ?
#
loop_
_entity_poly.entity_id
_entity_poly.type
_entity_poly.pdbx_seq_one_letter_code
_entity_poly.pdbx_strand_id
1 'polypeptide(L)'
;MRFDRGIRPVVVSRTEIDVPATHRVADQFRAAADLIDRALSDRLGRLAFGGVAAGRAHAARGDALRAELERLTAEVALWSRASAEIAVALRASADRYADAELYAAERIA
;
A
#
# COMPACT_ATOMS: atom_id res chain seq x y z
N MET A 1 10.24 -16.61 56.85
CA MET A 1 9.95 -17.59 55.76
C MET A 1 8.44 -17.64 55.62
N ARG A 2 7.78 -17.58 54.47
CA ARG A 2 8.14 -17.78 53.07
C ARG A 2 7.02 -17.08 52.26
N PHE A 3 7.34 -16.16 51.36
CA PHE A 3 6.34 -15.58 50.46
C PHE A 3 6.21 -16.52 49.25
N ASP A 4 5.14 -17.32 49.21
CA ASP A 4 4.75 -18.06 48.01
C ASP A 4 4.22 -17.06 46.98
N ARG A 5 5.17 -16.48 46.25
CA ARG A 5 4.90 -15.70 45.05
C ARG A 5 4.65 -16.70 43.93
N GLY A 6 3.41 -17.19 43.84
CA GLY A 6 2.92 -17.91 42.67
C GLY A 6 3.00 -16.97 41.47
N ILE A 7 4.07 -17.09 40.68
CA ILE A 7 4.16 -16.48 39.37
C ILE A 7 3.14 -17.24 38.53
N ARG A 8 1.91 -16.72 38.45
CA ARG A 8 1.02 -17.08 37.35
C ARG A 8 1.81 -16.79 36.07
N PRO A 9 1.96 -17.74 35.15
CA PRO A 9 2.54 -17.43 33.86
C PRO A 9 1.69 -16.30 33.30
N VAL A 10 2.31 -15.13 33.10
CA VAL A 10 1.71 -14.16 32.20
C VAL A 10 1.66 -14.91 30.89
N VAL A 11 0.46 -15.32 30.48
CA VAL A 11 0.25 -15.71 29.09
C VAL A 11 0.51 -14.43 28.33
N VAL A 12 1.77 -14.24 27.93
CA VAL A 12 2.12 -13.30 26.88
C VAL A 12 1.26 -13.79 25.72
N SER A 13 0.21 -13.05 25.41
CA SER A 13 -0.52 -13.28 24.18
C SER A 13 0.53 -13.18 23.08
N ARG A 14 0.97 -14.31 22.52
CA ARG A 14 1.86 -14.28 21.37
C ARG A 14 1.10 -13.44 20.35
N THR A 15 1.69 -12.32 19.96
CA THR A 15 1.27 -11.62 18.75
C THR A 15 1.62 -12.53 17.59
N GLU A 16 0.81 -13.57 17.39
CA GLU A 16 0.93 -14.48 16.27
C GLU A 16 0.45 -13.71 15.05
N ILE A 17 1.39 -13.39 14.17
CA ILE A 17 1.06 -12.82 12.88
C ILE A 17 0.66 -13.97 11.96
N ASP A 18 -0.56 -13.89 11.42
CA ASP A 18 -0.97 -14.73 10.29
C ASP A 18 -0.21 -14.26 9.04
N VAL A 19 0.95 -14.89 8.82
CA VAL A 19 1.84 -14.63 7.68
C VAL A 19 1.11 -14.81 6.35
N PRO A 20 0.39 -15.91 6.09
CA PRO A 20 -0.45 -16.06 4.89
C PRO A 20 -1.48 -14.94 4.71
N ALA A 21 -2.20 -14.53 5.76
CA ALA A 21 -3.16 -13.44 5.66
C ALA A 21 -2.48 -12.09 5.37
N THR A 22 -1.31 -11.84 5.99
CA THR A 22 -0.53 -10.62 5.74
C THR A 22 -0.05 -10.56 4.29
N HIS A 23 0.39 -11.67 3.71
CA HIS A 23 0.72 -11.75 2.28
C HIS A 23 -0.49 -11.47 1.39
N ARG A 24 -1.68 -12.01 1.72
CA ARG A 24 -2.90 -11.70 0.95
C ARG A 24 -3.24 -10.22 0.97
N VAL A 25 -3.11 -9.55 2.11
CA VAL A 25 -3.32 -8.10 2.21
C VAL A 25 -2.28 -7.35 1.39
N ALA A 26 -1.01 -7.75 1.45
CA ALA A 26 0.04 -7.17 0.61
C ALA A 26 -0.28 -7.30 -0.89
N ASP A 27 -0.76 -8.47 -1.33
CA ASP A 27 -1.13 -8.71 -2.72
C ASP A 27 -2.36 -7.86 -3.14
N GLN A 28 -3.30 -7.59 -2.22
CA GLN A 28 -4.42 -6.66 -2.48
C GLN A 28 -3.94 -5.22 -2.68
N PHE A 29 -3.02 -4.73 -1.85
CA PHE A 29 -2.43 -3.40 -2.03
C PHE A 29 -1.67 -3.29 -3.35
N ARG A 30 -0.95 -4.35 -3.75
CA ARG A 30 -0.29 -4.40 -5.04
C ARG A 30 -1.27 -4.37 -6.20
N ALA A 31 -2.33 -5.18 -6.14
CA ALA A 31 -3.36 -5.20 -7.17
C ALA A 31 -4.07 -3.84 -7.31
N ALA A 32 -4.27 -3.13 -6.19
CA ALA A 32 -4.80 -1.77 -6.20
C ALA A 32 -3.85 -0.79 -6.92
N ALA A 33 -2.56 -0.81 -6.60
CA ALA A 33 -1.55 0.01 -7.29
C ALA A 33 -1.54 -0.26 -8.80
N ASP A 34 -1.49 -1.53 -9.21
CA ASP A 34 -1.49 -1.92 -10.63
C ASP A 34 -2.77 -1.51 -11.37
N LEU A 35 -3.92 -1.46 -10.69
CA LEU A 35 -5.17 -0.99 -11.26
C LEU A 35 -5.11 0.53 -11.48
N ILE A 36 -4.62 1.27 -10.48
CA ILE A 36 -4.51 2.72 -10.55
C ILE A 36 -3.54 3.13 -11.65
N ASP A 37 -2.34 2.52 -11.71
CA ASP A 37 -1.33 2.84 -12.73
C ASP A 37 -1.83 2.61 -14.15
N ARG A 38 -2.59 1.53 -14.37
CA ARG A 38 -3.25 1.28 -15.66
C ARG A 38 -4.30 2.33 -15.97
N ALA A 39 -5.14 2.70 -15.01
CA ALA A 39 -6.14 3.73 -15.20
C ALA A 39 -5.50 5.10 -15.53
N LEU A 40 -4.40 5.46 -14.87
CA LEU A 40 -3.64 6.68 -15.15
C LEU A 40 -3.07 6.65 -16.59
N SER A 41 -2.43 5.55 -16.96
CA SER A 41 -1.79 5.39 -18.28
C SER A 41 -2.80 5.38 -19.43
N ASP A 42 -3.93 4.68 -19.26
CA ASP A 42 -4.94 4.50 -20.31
C ASP A 42 -5.93 5.66 -20.42
N ARG A 43 -6.41 6.19 -19.29
CA ARG A 43 -7.53 7.14 -19.31
C ARG A 43 -7.05 8.58 -19.37
N LEU A 44 -6.03 8.93 -18.59
CA LEU A 44 -5.59 10.33 -18.46
C LEU A 44 -4.62 10.72 -19.58
N GLY A 45 -3.75 9.80 -20.02
CA GLY A 45 -2.89 10.03 -21.19
C GLY A 45 -3.66 10.28 -22.50
N ARG A 46 -4.95 9.88 -22.57
CA ARG A 46 -5.82 10.08 -23.74
C ARG A 46 -6.67 11.36 -23.67
N LEU A 47 -6.68 12.07 -22.54
CA LEU A 47 -7.47 13.27 -22.37
C LEU A 47 -6.69 14.51 -22.85
N ALA A 48 -6.97 14.94 -24.08
CA ALA A 48 -6.43 16.19 -24.62
C ALA A 48 -7.44 17.34 -24.47
N PHE A 49 -7.25 18.17 -23.45
CA PHE A 49 -8.02 19.41 -23.26
C PHE A 49 -7.14 20.62 -23.59
N GLY A 50 -7.55 21.44 -24.56
CA GLY A 50 -6.82 22.63 -24.98
C GLY A 50 -7.45 23.35 -26.16
N GLY A 51 -6.90 24.51 -26.53
CA GLY A 51 -7.42 25.35 -27.61
C GLY A 51 -7.52 24.68 -28.99
N VAL A 52 -6.74 23.61 -29.23
CA VAL A 52 -6.79 22.79 -30.45
C VAL A 52 -8.09 21.96 -30.53
N ALA A 53 -8.70 21.60 -29.39
CA ALA A 53 -9.93 20.79 -29.32
C ALA A 53 -11.20 21.63 -29.07
N ALA A 54 -11.10 22.79 -28.42
CA ALA A 54 -12.27 23.58 -27.96
C ALA A 54 -12.42 24.96 -28.64
N GLY A 55 -11.48 25.37 -29.50
CA GLY A 55 -11.46 26.70 -30.11
C GLY A 55 -10.99 27.81 -29.14
N ARG A 56 -10.51 28.94 -29.70
CA ARG A 56 -9.82 30.00 -28.93
C ARG A 56 -10.68 30.63 -27.81
N ALA A 57 -12.00 30.62 -27.94
CA ALA A 57 -12.92 31.11 -26.91
C ALA A 57 -12.95 30.24 -25.64
N HIS A 58 -12.54 28.98 -25.73
CA HIS A 58 -12.53 28.03 -24.61
C HIS A 58 -11.11 27.56 -24.24
N ALA A 59 -10.07 28.14 -24.84
CA ALA A 59 -8.68 27.77 -24.57
C ALA A 59 -8.32 27.96 -23.09
N ALA A 60 -8.59 29.13 -22.51
CA ALA A 60 -8.30 29.40 -21.10
C ALA A 60 -9.02 28.43 -20.14
N ARG A 61 -10.27 28.06 -20.45
CA ARG A 61 -11.04 27.10 -19.65
C ARG A 61 -10.54 25.65 -19.83
N GLY A 62 -10.13 25.29 -21.05
CA GLY A 62 -9.50 24.00 -21.35
C GLY A 62 -8.14 23.85 -20.67
N ASP A 63 -7.34 24.91 -20.63
CA ASP A 63 -6.05 24.93 -19.96
C ASP A 63 -6.21 24.83 -18.44
N ALA A 64 -7.18 25.54 -17.86
CA ALA A 64 -7.50 25.40 -16.44
C ALA A 64 -7.96 23.97 -16.09
N LEU A 65 -8.81 23.36 -16.92
CA LEU A 65 -9.24 21.97 -16.72
C LEU A 65 -8.07 20.99 -16.83
N ARG A 66 -7.17 21.20 -17.80
CA ARG A 66 -5.96 20.39 -17.97
C ARG A 66 -5.06 20.48 -16.74
N ALA A 67 -4.83 21.67 -16.19
CA ALA A 67 -4.01 21.85 -15.00
C ALA A 67 -4.59 21.14 -13.76
N GLU A 68 -5.91 21.23 -13.53
CA GLU A 68 -6.55 20.49 -12.43
C GLU A 68 -6.51 18.98 -12.64
N LEU A 69 -6.64 18.51 -13.88
CA LEU A 69 -6.53 17.10 -14.21
C LEU A 69 -5.10 16.58 -14.01
N GLU A 70 -4.08 17.34 -14.41
CA GLU A 70 -2.67 17.02 -14.16
C GLU A 70 -2.37 16.95 -12.67
N ARG A 71 -2.91 17.88 -11.87
CA ARG A 71 -2.79 17.84 -10.41
C ARG A 71 -3.45 16.60 -9.82
N LEU A 72 -4.68 16.28 -10.23
CA LEU A 72 -5.39 15.07 -9.79
C LEU A 72 -4.62 13.80 -10.18
N THR A 73 -4.07 13.77 -11.39
CA THR A 73 -3.22 12.66 -11.91
C THR A 73 -2.02 12.45 -10.99
N ALA A 74 -1.35 13.53 -10.59
CA ALA A 74 -0.20 13.47 -9.70
C ALA A 74 -0.59 12.91 -8.31
N GLU A 75 -1.68 13.38 -7.72
CA GLU A 75 -2.16 12.88 -6.42
C GLU A 75 -2.52 11.39 -6.47
N VAL A 76 -3.20 10.96 -7.54
CA VAL A 76 -3.57 9.55 -7.72
C VAL A 76 -2.33 8.67 -7.97
N ALA A 77 -1.31 9.18 -8.68
CA ALA A 77 -0.03 8.49 -8.87
C ALA A 77 0.70 8.31 -7.53
N LEU A 78 0.67 9.32 -6.65
CA LEU A 78 1.21 9.20 -5.29
C LEU A 78 0.48 8.13 -4.48
N TRP A 79 -0.85 8.04 -4.61
CA TRP A 79 -1.63 7.00 -3.93
C TRP A 79 -1.30 5.58 -4.44
N SER A 80 -1.11 5.42 -5.76
CA SER A 80 -0.66 4.16 -6.35
C SER A 80 0.69 3.73 -5.76
N ARG A 81 1.66 4.66 -5.77
CA ARG A 81 2.99 4.43 -5.22
C ARG A 81 2.94 4.06 -3.73
N ALA A 82 2.20 4.82 -2.92
CA ALA A 82 2.06 4.54 -1.50
C ALA A 82 1.45 3.15 -1.25
N SER A 83 0.48 2.73 -2.07
CA SER A 83 -0.11 1.39 -2.01
C SER A 83 0.93 0.29 -2.30
N ALA A 84 1.79 0.50 -3.31
CA ALA A 84 2.89 -0.41 -3.60
C ALA A 84 3.93 -0.47 -2.47
N GLU A 85 4.27 0.67 -1.85
CA GLU A 85 5.18 0.75 -0.71
C GLU A 85 4.61 -0.01 0.51
N ILE A 86 3.32 0.12 0.79
CA ILE A 86 2.64 -0.65 1.84
C ILE A 86 2.71 -2.15 1.56
N ALA A 87 2.45 -2.58 0.32
CA ALA A 87 2.55 -3.98 -0.07
C ALA A 87 3.96 -4.56 0.20
N VAL A 88 5.01 -3.80 -0.15
CA VAL A 88 6.40 -4.19 0.11
C VAL A 88 6.67 -4.28 1.61
N ALA A 89 6.26 -3.28 2.38
CA ALA A 89 6.46 -3.25 3.83
C ALA A 89 5.76 -4.41 4.55
N LEU A 90 4.54 -4.76 4.13
CA LEU A 90 3.78 -5.89 4.67
C LEU A 90 4.48 -7.22 4.38
N ARG A 91 4.93 -7.43 3.13
CA ARG A 91 5.65 -8.66 2.75
C ARG A 91 6.96 -8.81 3.51
N ALA A 92 7.78 -7.77 3.53
CA ALA A 92 9.04 -7.78 4.27
C ALA A 92 8.86 -7.94 5.79
N SER A 93 7.72 -7.50 6.34
CA SER A 93 7.42 -7.73 7.76
C SER A 93 6.95 -9.16 7.99
N ALA A 94 6.09 -9.71 7.14
CA ALA A 94 5.64 -11.09 7.21
C ALA A 94 6.81 -12.09 7.11
N ASP A 95 7.71 -11.88 6.16
CA ASP A 95 8.91 -12.72 5.97
C ASP A 95 9.79 -12.70 7.23
N ARG A 96 10.07 -11.52 7.78
CA ARG A 96 10.85 -11.38 9.03
C ARG A 96 10.20 -12.08 10.23
N TYR A 97 8.88 -12.08 10.31
CA TYR A 97 8.16 -12.79 11.38
C TYR A 97 8.24 -14.30 11.20
N ALA A 98 8.13 -14.80 9.97
CA ALA A 98 8.29 -16.23 9.67
C ALA A 98 9.71 -16.70 10.03
N ASP A 99 10.74 -15.95 9.63
CA ASP A 99 12.14 -16.25 9.94
C ASP A 99 12.41 -16.27 11.45
N ALA A 100 11.84 -15.30 12.18
CA ALA A 100 11.99 -15.24 13.64
C ALA A 100 11.34 -16.42 14.35
N GLU A 101 10.18 -16.88 13.88
CA GLU A 101 9.48 -18.04 14.44
C GLU A 101 10.26 -19.34 14.17
N LEU A 102 10.80 -19.52 12.95
CA LEU A 102 11.66 -20.66 12.61
C LEU A 102 12.92 -20.69 13.49
N TYR A 103 13.59 -19.56 13.62
CA TYR A 103 14.77 -19.42 14.49
C TYR A 103 14.45 -19.74 15.96
N ALA A 104 13.31 -19.27 16.46
CA ALA A 104 12.88 -19.57 17.83
C ALA A 104 12.60 -21.07 18.02
N ALA A 105 11.97 -21.73 17.04
CA ALA A 105 11.71 -23.16 17.07
C ALA A 105 13.00 -23.99 17.09
N GLU A 106 13.98 -23.64 16.24
CA GLU A 106 15.30 -24.31 16.20
C GLU A 106 16.06 -24.22 17.52
N ARG A 107 15.90 -23.11 18.26
CA ARG A 107 16.63 -22.88 19.52
C ARG A 107 16.01 -23.57 20.73
N ILE A 108 14.74 -23.98 20.65
CA ILE A 108 14.00 -24.61 21.75
C ILE A 108 13.95 -26.14 21.59
N ALA A 109 14.19 -26.66 20.38
CA ALA A 109 14.37 -28.09 20.09
C ALA A 109 15.67 -28.65 20.68
#